data_AF-A0A024WG46-F1
#
_entry.id   AF-A0A024WG46-F1
#
_cell.length_a   1.000
_cell.length_b   1.000
_cell.length_c   1.000
_cell.angle_alpha   90.00
_cell.angle_beta   90.00
_cell.angle_gamma   90.00
#
_symmetry.space_group_name_H-M   'P 1'
#
loop_
_entity.id
_entity.type
_entity.pdbx_description
1 polymer ?
#
loop_
_entity_poly.entity_id
_entity_poly.type
_entity_poly.pdbx_seq_one_letter_code
_entity_poly.pdbx_strand_id
1 'polypeptide(L)'
;MKNLDINTFDNIEDIPLGSSEQDPYDFFTLSDRNVMNSDMKKNIVQWNSRYSYNQLKNKDSLIMFLVEIFRSLFVSNCIDKNIDNVLLSIEEMFIDHYYNPQHSRLKYLIDDVGIFFTKLPITKAFHTYNKKYRITKRLYAPPTFNEVRHILNLAQILSLEEGLDLLTFDADETLYPDGHDFNDEVLASYISCLLKKMNIAIVTAACKYKNV
;
A
#
# COMPACT_ATOMS: atom_id res chain seq x y z
N MET A 1 -7.82 20.72 -19.45
CA MET A 1 -7.08 20.08 -18.35
C MET A 1 -5.76 20.82 -18.22
N LYS A 2 -5.42 21.35 -17.03
CA LYS A 2 -4.04 21.78 -16.79
C LYS A 2 -3.21 20.50 -16.76
N ASN A 3 -2.23 20.37 -17.65
CA ASN A 3 -1.24 19.32 -17.54
C ASN A 3 -0.60 19.47 -16.16
N LEU A 4 -0.73 18.45 -15.32
CA LEU A 4 0.09 18.35 -14.13
C LEU A 4 1.53 18.24 -14.63
N ASP A 5 2.40 19.10 -14.12
CA ASP A 5 3.84 19.06 -14.39
C ASP A 5 4.43 17.88 -13.60
N ILE A 6 4.07 16.64 -13.99
CA ILE A 6 4.56 15.39 -13.37
C ILE A 6 5.96 15.05 -13.93
N ASN A 7 6.57 15.93 -14.74
CA ASN A 7 7.90 15.79 -15.34
C ASN A 7 9.07 15.64 -14.33
N THR A 8 8.77 15.49 -13.04
CA THR A 8 9.75 15.38 -11.96
C THR A 8 10.20 13.95 -11.68
N PHE A 9 9.64 12.93 -12.33
CA PHE A 9 10.02 11.51 -12.14
C PHE A 9 9.96 10.69 -13.43
N ASP A 10 10.30 11.30 -14.56
CA ASP A 10 10.22 10.64 -15.87
C ASP A 10 11.44 9.76 -16.15
N ASN A 11 12.57 10.04 -15.49
CA ASN A 11 13.81 9.31 -15.66
C ASN A 11 14.20 8.52 -14.41
N ILE A 12 15.03 7.49 -14.60
CA ILE A 12 15.56 6.68 -13.51
C ILE A 12 16.33 7.53 -12.49
N GLU A 13 17.02 8.58 -12.97
CA GLU A 13 17.81 9.50 -12.14
C GLU A 13 16.96 10.32 -11.16
N ASP A 14 15.67 10.48 -11.47
CA ASP A 14 14.73 11.23 -10.63
C ASP A 14 14.14 10.37 -9.51
N ILE A 15 14.24 9.03 -9.62
CA ILE A 15 13.70 8.09 -8.63
C ILE A 15 14.69 8.01 -7.45
N PRO A 16 14.25 8.23 -6.19
CA PRO A 16 15.11 8.19 -5.03
C PRO A 16 15.54 6.74 -4.70
N LEU A 17 16.56 6.24 -5.41
CA LEU A 17 17.09 4.88 -5.29
C LEU A 17 18.30 4.83 -4.36
N GLY A 18 18.12 4.26 -3.18
CA GLY A 18 19.19 3.99 -2.21
C GLY A 18 19.95 2.68 -2.47
N SER A 19 20.57 2.51 -3.64
CA SER A 19 21.20 1.21 -4.02
C SER A 19 22.35 0.76 -3.11
N SER A 20 22.93 1.67 -2.32
CA SER A 20 23.97 1.39 -1.32
C SER A 20 23.56 1.77 0.09
N GLU A 21 22.27 2.10 0.31
CA GLU A 21 21.74 2.39 1.62
C GLU A 21 21.45 1.11 2.39
N GLN A 22 21.46 1.21 3.72
CA GLN A 22 21.17 0.10 4.61
C GLN A 22 19.96 0.44 5.46
N ASP A 23 18.94 -0.40 5.40
CA ASP A 23 17.80 -0.30 6.30
C ASP A 23 18.22 -0.43 7.78
N PRO A 24 17.52 0.26 8.70
CA PRO A 24 17.71 0.04 10.13
C PRO A 24 17.65 -1.44 10.50
N TYR A 25 18.60 -1.87 11.32
CA TYR A 25 18.77 -3.29 11.63
C TYR A 25 17.53 -3.88 12.33
N ASP A 26 16.97 -4.93 11.73
CA ASP A 26 15.82 -5.65 12.28
C ASP A 26 16.27 -6.76 13.24
N PHE A 27 16.43 -6.42 14.53
CA PHE A 27 16.77 -7.38 15.59
C PHE A 27 15.75 -8.53 15.75
N PHE A 28 14.52 -8.35 15.27
CA PHE A 28 13.46 -9.36 15.39
C PHE A 28 13.35 -10.27 14.16
N THR A 29 14.11 -9.99 13.10
CA THR A 29 14.17 -10.81 11.87
C THR A 29 12.78 -11.13 11.30
N LEU A 30 11.89 -10.12 11.23
CA LEU A 30 10.48 -10.29 10.86
C LEU A 30 10.29 -10.77 9.41
N SER A 31 11.29 -10.54 8.58
CA SER A 31 11.34 -11.01 7.19
C SER A 31 11.88 -12.43 7.03
N ASP A 32 12.49 -13.03 8.06
CA ASP A 32 12.99 -14.41 8.00
C ASP A 32 11.82 -15.39 7.95
N ARG A 33 11.56 -15.92 6.75
CA ARG A 33 10.46 -16.84 6.48
C ARG A 33 10.67 -18.22 7.10
N ASN A 34 11.87 -18.57 7.56
CA ASN A 34 12.10 -19.82 8.30
C ASN A 34 11.50 -19.74 9.71
N VAL A 35 11.57 -18.56 10.34
CA VAL A 35 10.99 -18.28 11.66
C VAL A 35 9.53 -17.84 11.54
N MET A 36 9.28 -16.83 10.71
CA MET A 36 7.96 -16.21 10.44
C MET A 36 7.21 -16.93 9.32
N ASN A 37 7.09 -18.25 9.48
CA ASN A 37 6.64 -19.21 8.48
C ASN A 37 5.11 -19.42 8.39
N SER A 38 4.30 -18.64 9.13
CA SER A 38 2.84 -18.76 9.08
C SER A 38 2.16 -17.42 9.26
N ASP A 39 0.97 -17.29 8.69
CA ASP A 39 0.20 -16.06 8.78
C ASP A 39 -0.27 -15.77 10.22
N MET A 40 -0.44 -16.80 11.05
CA MET A 40 -0.70 -16.62 12.48
C MET A 40 0.44 -15.85 13.15
N LYS A 41 1.69 -16.28 12.96
CA LYS A 41 2.87 -15.59 13.52
C LYS A 41 2.99 -14.17 12.99
N LYS A 42 2.85 -13.99 11.66
CA LYS A 42 2.92 -12.67 11.01
C LYS A 42 1.86 -11.72 11.55
N ASN A 43 0.62 -12.20 11.74
CA ASN A 43 -0.43 -11.37 12.33
C ASN A 43 -0.08 -10.98 13.77
N ILE A 44 0.32 -11.92 14.62
CA ILE A 44 0.64 -11.65 16.05
C ILE A 44 1.70 -10.55 16.20
N VAL A 45 2.77 -10.57 15.39
CA VAL A 45 3.82 -9.54 15.51
C VAL A 45 3.31 -8.15 15.14
N GLN A 46 2.39 -8.04 14.16
CA GLN A 46 1.81 -6.76 13.77
C GLN A 46 0.92 -6.15 14.86
N TRP A 47 0.30 -6.98 15.72
CA TRP A 47 -0.48 -6.50 16.85
C TRP A 47 0.36 -5.80 17.91
N ASN A 48 1.64 -6.16 18.01
CA ASN A 48 2.52 -5.59 19.02
C ASN A 48 3.41 -4.51 18.40
N SER A 49 2.98 -3.26 18.55
CA SER A 49 3.70 -2.09 18.04
C SER A 49 5.15 -1.99 18.54
N ARG A 50 5.55 -2.67 19.63
CA ARG A 50 6.97 -2.65 20.05
C ARG A 50 7.88 -3.48 19.16
N TYR A 51 7.34 -4.50 18.48
CA TYR A 51 8.16 -5.44 17.71
C TYR A 51 8.27 -5.07 16.23
N SER A 52 7.20 -4.57 15.62
CA SER A 52 7.14 -4.38 14.16
C SER A 52 6.90 -2.95 13.71
N TYR A 53 6.76 -1.96 14.61
CA TYR A 53 6.35 -0.61 14.21
C TYR A 53 7.32 0.04 13.23
N ASN A 54 8.62 0.05 13.54
CA ASN A 54 9.63 0.68 12.68
C ASN A 54 9.74 -0.07 11.34
N GLN A 55 9.72 -1.40 11.36
CA GLN A 55 9.79 -2.25 10.18
C GLN A 55 8.56 -2.06 9.28
N LEU A 56 7.36 -1.89 9.84
CA LEU A 56 6.14 -1.61 9.07
C LEU A 56 6.13 -0.18 8.55
N LYS A 57 6.58 0.79 9.36
CA LYS A 57 6.67 2.20 8.96
C LYS A 57 7.66 2.39 7.81
N ASN A 58 8.80 1.73 7.85
CA ASN A 58 9.79 1.79 6.77
C ASN A 58 9.30 1.07 5.50
N LYS A 59 8.37 0.11 5.63
CA LYS A 59 7.73 -0.51 4.46
C LYS A 59 6.73 0.42 3.80
N ASP A 60 5.89 1.08 4.59
CA ASP A 60 4.93 2.06 4.09
C ASP A 60 4.53 3.01 5.22
N SER A 61 5.07 4.22 5.16
CA SER A 61 4.88 5.26 6.16
C SER A 61 3.48 5.88 6.09
N LEU A 62 2.85 5.89 4.91
CA LEU A 62 1.49 6.37 4.69
C LEU A 62 0.45 5.45 5.34
N ILE A 63 0.60 4.13 5.20
CA ILE A 63 -0.23 3.15 5.90
C ILE A 63 -0.08 3.36 7.41
N MET A 64 1.15 3.42 7.91
CA MET A 64 1.38 3.61 9.35
C MET A 64 0.81 4.94 9.88
N PHE A 65 0.88 6.01 9.09
CA PHE A 65 0.26 7.30 9.42
C PHE A 65 -1.25 7.16 9.65
N LEU A 66 -1.96 6.48 8.73
CA LEU A 66 -3.40 6.23 8.87
C LEU A 66 -3.73 5.27 10.02
N VAL A 67 -2.89 4.24 10.26
CA VAL A 67 -3.04 3.34 11.42
C VAL A 67 -3.03 4.11 12.72
N GLU A 68 -2.10 5.05 12.90
CA GLU A 68 -2.01 5.86 14.14
C GLU A 68 -3.19 6.80 14.33
N ILE A 69 -3.70 7.39 13.24
CA ILE A 69 -4.94 8.18 13.27
C ILE A 69 -6.11 7.30 13.70
N PHE A 70 -6.32 6.17 13.06
CA PHE A 70 -7.43 5.27 13.38
C PHE A 70 -7.32 4.66 14.78
N ARG A 71 -6.11 4.35 15.25
CA ARG A 71 -5.86 3.93 16.63
C ARG A 71 -6.30 5.02 17.61
N SER A 72 -6.05 6.29 17.31
CA SER A 72 -6.47 7.42 18.16
C SER A 72 -8.00 7.60 18.16
N LEU A 73 -8.67 7.44 17.02
CA LEU A 73 -10.14 7.44 16.93
C LEU A 73 -10.76 6.26 17.68
N PHE A 74 -10.09 5.11 17.66
CA PHE A 74 -10.51 3.91 18.38
C PHE A 74 -10.42 4.12 19.89
N VAL A 75 -9.27 4.60 20.40
CA VAL A 75 -9.07 4.85 21.83
C VAL A 75 -9.96 5.97 22.37
N SER A 76 -10.27 6.99 21.55
CA SER A 76 -11.24 8.03 21.91
C SER A 76 -12.70 7.58 21.82
N ASN A 77 -12.94 6.30 21.50
CA ASN A 77 -14.25 5.65 21.46
C ASN A 77 -15.24 6.37 20.50
N CYS A 78 -14.73 6.87 19.37
CA CYS A 78 -15.52 7.57 18.35
C CYS A 78 -15.43 6.93 16.96
N ILE A 79 -14.56 5.94 16.74
CA ILE A 79 -14.34 5.36 15.40
C ILE A 79 -15.58 4.74 14.75
N ASP A 80 -16.57 4.30 15.55
CA ASP A 80 -17.85 3.76 15.07
C ASP A 80 -18.99 4.80 14.98
N LYS A 81 -18.67 6.06 15.26
CA LYS A 81 -19.57 7.22 15.05
C LYS A 81 -19.31 7.81 13.66
N ASN A 82 -19.86 9.00 13.40
CA ASN A 82 -19.49 9.73 12.21
C ASN A 82 -18.07 10.31 12.39
N ILE A 83 -17.13 9.82 11.57
CA ILE A 83 -15.74 10.29 11.49
C ILE A 83 -15.42 10.95 10.13
N ASP A 84 -16.45 11.31 9.35
CA ASP A 84 -16.30 11.85 8.00
C ASP A 84 -15.52 13.17 8.02
N ASN A 85 -15.64 13.96 9.08
CA ASN A 85 -14.83 15.17 9.23
C ASN A 85 -13.31 14.87 9.24
N VAL A 86 -12.90 13.75 9.83
CA VAL A 86 -11.50 13.30 9.83
C VAL A 86 -11.14 12.72 8.47
N LEU A 87 -11.97 11.85 7.91
CA LEU A 87 -11.71 11.20 6.62
C LEU A 87 -11.65 12.21 5.47
N LEU A 88 -12.58 13.16 5.40
CA LEU A 88 -12.63 14.20 4.38
C LEU A 88 -11.45 15.17 4.48
N SER A 89 -10.99 15.49 5.70
CA SER A 89 -9.79 16.32 5.89
C SER A 89 -8.53 15.59 5.41
N ILE A 90 -8.43 14.28 5.64
CA ILE A 90 -7.34 13.46 5.08
C ILE A 90 -7.45 13.39 3.55
N GLU A 91 -8.66 13.21 3.02
CA GLU A 91 -8.91 13.16 1.58
C GLU A 91 -8.53 14.48 0.89
N GLU A 92 -8.85 15.62 1.51
CA GLU A 92 -8.44 16.94 1.04
C GLU A 92 -6.91 17.05 0.99
N MET A 93 -6.20 16.59 2.02
CA MET A 93 -4.73 16.52 2.02
C MET A 93 -4.17 15.61 0.91
N PHE A 94 -4.86 14.51 0.58
CA PHE A 94 -4.47 13.62 -0.51
C PHE A 94 -4.69 14.27 -1.88
N ILE A 95 -5.81 14.99 -2.05
CA ILE A 95 -6.10 15.76 -3.27
C ILE A 95 -5.08 16.90 -3.43
N ASP A 96 -4.72 17.59 -2.36
CA ASP A 96 -3.67 18.61 -2.38
C ASP A 96 -2.32 18.03 -2.75
N HIS A 97 -1.98 16.84 -2.26
CA HIS A 97 -0.76 16.13 -2.62
C HIS A 97 -0.74 15.71 -4.09
N TYR A 98 -1.88 15.24 -4.62
CA TYR A 98 -2.05 14.99 -6.06
C TYR A 98 -1.75 16.25 -6.90
N TYR A 99 -2.19 17.43 -6.45
CA TYR A 99 -1.92 18.68 -7.18
C TYR A 99 -0.51 19.24 -6.95
N ASN A 100 0.09 19.02 -5.77
CA ASN A 100 1.37 19.59 -5.36
C ASN A 100 2.26 18.52 -4.67
N PRO A 101 2.78 17.52 -5.40
CA PRO A 101 3.42 16.35 -4.80
C PRO A 101 4.64 16.71 -3.94
N GLN A 102 5.45 17.70 -4.35
CA GLN A 102 6.70 18.05 -3.64
C GLN A 102 6.53 19.01 -2.45
N HIS A 103 5.46 19.82 -2.42
CA HIS A 103 5.31 20.92 -1.46
C HIS A 103 3.98 20.91 -0.71
N SER A 104 3.26 19.78 -0.77
CA SER A 104 2.01 19.59 -0.04
C SER A 104 2.24 19.42 1.47
N ARG A 105 1.17 19.68 2.23
CA ARG A 105 1.14 19.40 3.68
C ARG A 105 1.41 17.93 3.97
N LEU A 106 0.96 17.01 3.11
CA LEU A 106 1.18 15.58 3.27
C LEU A 106 2.66 15.22 3.18
N LYS A 107 3.39 15.75 2.17
CA LYS A 107 4.83 15.56 2.01
C LYS A 107 5.62 16.06 3.21
N TYR A 108 5.19 17.17 3.83
CA TYR A 108 5.80 17.65 5.07
C TYR A 108 5.61 16.69 6.26
N LEU A 109 4.45 16.04 6.37
CA LEU A 109 4.18 15.10 7.46
C LEU A 109 4.83 13.73 7.23
N ILE A 110 4.95 13.33 5.96
CA ILE A 110 5.41 12.02 5.51
C ILE A 110 6.35 12.28 4.33
N ASP A 111 7.64 12.38 4.62
CA ASP A 111 8.62 12.76 3.60
C ASP A 111 8.75 11.69 2.50
N ASP A 112 8.58 10.42 2.82
CA ASP A 112 8.65 9.29 1.89
C ASP A 112 7.30 8.90 1.26
N VAL A 113 6.28 9.79 1.28
CA VAL A 113 4.92 9.48 0.77
C VAL A 113 4.84 9.19 -0.75
N GLY A 114 5.88 9.53 -1.50
CA GLY A 114 5.90 9.36 -2.96
C GLY A 114 5.01 10.38 -3.69
N ILE A 115 4.32 9.93 -4.73
CA ILE A 115 3.50 10.73 -5.63
C ILE A 115 2.14 10.08 -5.78
N PHE A 116 1.07 10.88 -5.79
CA PHE A 116 -0.25 10.40 -6.19
C PHE A 116 -0.53 10.78 -7.64
N PHE A 117 -0.68 9.77 -8.50
CA PHE A 117 -1.05 9.94 -9.91
C PHE A 117 -2.56 10.08 -10.12
N THR A 118 -3.35 9.83 -9.07
CA THR A 118 -4.81 9.94 -9.09
C THR A 118 -5.31 10.57 -7.79
N LYS A 119 -6.54 11.08 -7.81
CA LYS A 119 -7.22 11.52 -6.58
C LYS A 119 -7.75 10.29 -5.85
N LEU A 120 -7.26 10.03 -4.65
CA LEU A 120 -7.61 8.85 -3.86
C LEU A 120 -8.88 9.11 -3.01
N PRO A 121 -10.04 8.48 -3.32
CA PRO A 121 -11.28 8.65 -2.55
C PRO A 121 -11.25 7.84 -1.24
N ILE A 122 -10.34 8.21 -0.33
CA ILE A 122 -10.02 7.47 0.89
C ILE A 122 -11.22 7.33 1.84
N THR A 123 -12.09 8.34 1.88
CA THR A 123 -13.34 8.33 2.65
C THR A 123 -14.27 7.23 2.15
N LYS A 124 -14.48 7.17 0.82
CA LYS A 124 -15.30 6.14 0.18
C LYS A 124 -14.71 4.75 0.36
N ALA A 125 -13.38 4.62 0.27
CA ALA A 125 -12.69 3.36 0.48
C ALA A 125 -12.86 2.84 1.91
N PHE A 126 -12.70 3.71 2.92
CA PHE A 126 -12.95 3.37 4.32
C PHE A 126 -14.38 2.87 4.52
N HIS A 127 -15.38 3.63 4.04
CA HIS A 127 -16.80 3.25 4.17
C HIS A 127 -17.11 1.93 3.46
N THR A 128 -16.55 1.71 2.27
CA THR A 128 -16.78 0.48 1.50
C THR A 128 -16.20 -0.73 2.23
N TYR A 129 -14.96 -0.62 2.73
CA TYR A 129 -14.32 -1.69 3.49
C TYR A 129 -15.04 -1.94 4.82
N ASN A 130 -15.35 -0.89 5.57
CA ASN A 130 -16.01 -0.98 6.87
C ASN A 130 -17.46 -1.48 6.76
N LYS A 131 -18.19 -1.16 5.68
CA LYS A 131 -19.52 -1.70 5.43
C LYS A 131 -19.51 -3.23 5.30
N LYS A 132 -18.46 -3.80 4.68
CA LYS A 132 -18.31 -5.25 4.50
C LYS A 132 -17.76 -5.94 5.75
N TYR A 133 -16.67 -5.42 6.32
CA TYR A 133 -15.92 -6.11 7.38
C TYR A 133 -16.18 -5.59 8.80
N ARG A 134 -16.88 -4.44 8.93
CA ARG A 134 -17.32 -3.85 10.20
C ARG A 134 -16.19 -3.71 11.24
N ILE A 135 -15.01 -3.30 10.80
CA ILE A 135 -13.82 -3.16 11.65
C ILE A 135 -14.04 -2.15 12.79
N THR A 136 -14.91 -1.15 12.60
CA THR A 136 -15.26 -0.18 13.64
C THR A 136 -16.13 -0.75 14.76
N LYS A 137 -16.78 -1.91 14.54
CA LYS A 137 -17.61 -2.57 15.56
C LYS A 137 -16.80 -3.34 16.60
N ARG A 138 -15.48 -3.47 16.40
CA ARG A 138 -14.61 -4.14 17.36
C ARG A 138 -14.41 -3.27 18.59
N LEU A 139 -14.45 -3.87 19.78
CA LEU A 139 -14.28 -3.15 21.04
C LEU A 139 -12.85 -3.16 21.56
N TYR A 140 -12.05 -4.15 21.17
CA TYR A 140 -10.70 -4.39 21.72
C TYR A 140 -9.61 -4.50 20.65
N ALA A 141 -9.99 -4.33 19.40
CA ALA A 141 -9.18 -4.62 18.23
C ALA A 141 -9.22 -3.41 17.27
N PRO A 142 -8.28 -2.44 17.38
CA PRO A 142 -8.24 -1.29 16.48
C PRO A 142 -7.93 -1.72 15.03
N PRO A 143 -8.21 -0.88 14.02
CA PRO A 143 -7.77 -1.13 12.65
C PRO A 143 -6.27 -1.44 12.57
N THR A 144 -5.94 -2.53 11.86
CA THR A 144 -4.58 -3.05 11.73
C THR A 144 -3.89 -2.49 10.48
N PHE A 145 -2.56 -2.61 10.42
CA PHE A 145 -1.77 -2.24 9.23
C PHE A 145 -2.31 -2.90 7.94
N ASN A 146 -2.61 -4.20 7.98
CA ASN A 146 -3.15 -4.92 6.83
C ASN A 146 -4.54 -4.43 6.41
N GLU A 147 -5.40 -4.03 7.36
CA GLU A 147 -6.72 -3.48 7.02
C GLU A 147 -6.60 -2.08 6.38
N VAL A 148 -5.68 -1.25 6.87
CA VAL A 148 -5.39 0.05 6.27
C VAL A 148 -4.78 -0.12 4.87
N ARG A 149 -3.87 -1.09 4.69
CA ARG A 149 -3.38 -1.50 3.36
C ARG A 149 -4.53 -1.85 2.41
N HIS A 150 -5.50 -2.65 2.86
CA HIS A 150 -6.66 -2.97 2.04
C HIS A 150 -7.51 -1.74 1.70
N ILE A 151 -7.65 -0.79 2.63
CA ILE A 151 -8.37 0.46 2.40
C ILE A 151 -7.65 1.34 1.36
N LEU A 152 -6.31 1.48 1.43
CA LEU A 152 -5.54 2.21 0.41
C LEU A 152 -5.59 1.53 -0.96
N ASN A 153 -5.43 0.20 -1.02
CA ASN A 153 -5.58 -0.55 -2.27
C ASN A 153 -6.96 -0.31 -2.90
N LEU A 154 -8.01 -0.29 -2.07
CA LEU A 154 -9.37 0.00 -2.53
C LEU A 154 -9.53 1.44 -2.99
N ALA A 155 -8.91 2.42 -2.32
CA ALA A 155 -8.92 3.82 -2.76
C ALA A 155 -8.26 3.98 -4.14
N GLN A 156 -7.11 3.35 -4.36
CA GLN A 156 -6.43 3.35 -5.66
C GLN A 156 -7.31 2.72 -6.75
N ILE A 157 -7.89 1.54 -6.51
CA ILE A 157 -8.79 0.89 -7.49
C ILE A 157 -10.01 1.78 -7.79
N LEU A 158 -10.61 2.39 -6.78
CA LEU A 158 -11.77 3.29 -6.95
C LEU A 158 -11.42 4.59 -7.69
N SER A 159 -10.14 4.99 -7.73
CA SER A 159 -9.68 6.20 -8.42
C SER A 159 -9.47 6.01 -9.93
N LEU A 160 -9.48 4.78 -10.43
CA LEU A 160 -9.25 4.43 -11.84
C LEU A 160 -10.51 4.62 -12.70
N GLU A 161 -11.10 5.81 -12.65
CA GLU A 161 -12.34 6.13 -13.39
C GLU A 161 -12.14 6.07 -14.91
N GLU A 162 -10.94 6.43 -15.40
CA GLU A 162 -10.57 6.40 -16.82
C GLU A 162 -10.09 5.01 -17.29
N GLY A 163 -9.91 4.06 -16.37
CA GLY A 163 -9.39 2.73 -16.65
C GLY A 163 -7.86 2.61 -16.53
N LEU A 164 -7.30 1.54 -17.10
CA LEU A 164 -5.87 1.23 -17.11
C LEU A 164 -5.47 0.75 -18.50
N ASP A 165 -4.32 1.21 -18.98
CA ASP A 165 -3.72 0.76 -20.24
C ASP A 165 -2.57 -0.23 -20.03
N LEU A 166 -1.99 -0.28 -18.83
CA LEU A 166 -0.90 -1.17 -18.42
C LEU A 166 -1.10 -1.64 -16.98
N LEU A 167 -0.95 -2.94 -16.76
CA LEU A 167 -0.86 -3.56 -15.44
C LEU A 167 0.45 -4.36 -15.35
N THR A 168 1.29 -4.04 -14.37
CA THR A 168 2.57 -4.72 -14.14
C THR A 168 2.46 -5.67 -12.95
N PHE A 169 3.20 -6.78 -13.01
CA PHE A 169 3.35 -7.73 -11.90
C PHE A 169 4.83 -7.93 -11.60
N ASP A 170 5.20 -7.82 -10.32
CA ASP A 170 6.43 -8.43 -9.81
C ASP A 170 6.18 -9.94 -9.66
N ALA A 171 6.81 -10.74 -10.52
CA ALA A 171 6.55 -12.16 -10.58
C ALA A 171 7.03 -12.88 -9.31
N ASP A 172 8.17 -12.45 -8.77
CA ASP A 172 8.85 -13.10 -7.64
C ASP A 172 8.04 -12.92 -6.35
N GLU A 173 7.33 -11.80 -6.22
CA GLU A 173 6.48 -11.52 -5.07
C GLU A 173 5.03 -11.98 -5.22
N THR A 174 4.49 -12.04 -6.45
CA THR A 174 3.03 -12.17 -6.66
C THR A 174 2.59 -13.36 -7.50
N LEU A 175 3.46 -13.93 -8.34
CA LEU A 175 3.09 -14.97 -9.30
C LEU A 175 3.70 -16.34 -8.99
N TYR A 176 4.83 -16.39 -8.29
CA TYR A 176 5.59 -17.60 -8.02
C TYR A 176 5.40 -18.06 -6.56
N PRO A 177 4.44 -18.97 -6.28
CA PRO A 177 4.20 -19.44 -4.92
C PRO A 177 5.45 -20.16 -4.39
N ASP A 178 5.98 -19.70 -3.26
CA ASP A 178 7.19 -20.22 -2.62
C ASP A 178 8.43 -20.29 -3.54
N GLY A 179 8.49 -19.42 -4.57
CA GLY A 179 9.58 -19.39 -5.54
C GLY A 179 9.55 -20.52 -6.58
N HIS A 180 8.44 -21.26 -6.66
CA HIS A 180 8.19 -22.24 -7.71
C HIS A 180 7.57 -21.62 -8.96
N ASP A 181 7.46 -22.40 -10.03
CA ASP A 181 6.76 -21.98 -11.24
C ASP A 181 5.30 -21.59 -10.95
N PHE A 182 4.77 -20.69 -11.77
CA PHE A 182 3.38 -20.25 -11.68
C PHE A 182 2.41 -21.45 -11.71
N ASN A 183 1.49 -21.50 -10.74
CA ASN A 183 0.53 -22.61 -10.62
C ASN A 183 -0.80 -22.18 -9.97
N ASP A 184 -1.54 -21.30 -10.65
CA ASP A 184 -2.89 -20.87 -10.22
C ASP A 184 -3.81 -20.61 -11.43
N GLU A 185 -4.74 -21.52 -11.67
CA GLU A 185 -5.67 -21.44 -12.81
C GLU A 185 -6.66 -20.26 -12.70
N VAL A 186 -7.08 -19.92 -11.48
CA VAL A 186 -8.04 -18.84 -11.25
C VAL A 186 -7.35 -17.50 -11.48
N LEU A 187 -6.15 -17.31 -10.95
CA LEU A 187 -5.34 -16.12 -11.18
C LEU A 187 -5.00 -15.97 -12.67
N ALA A 188 -4.63 -17.06 -13.35
CA ALA A 188 -4.41 -17.05 -14.81
C ALA A 188 -5.65 -16.61 -15.58
N SER A 189 -6.85 -17.05 -15.16
CA SER A 189 -8.11 -16.64 -15.79
C SER A 189 -8.37 -15.14 -15.65
N TYR A 190 -8.05 -14.56 -14.49
CA TYR A 190 -8.16 -13.11 -14.27
C TYR A 190 -7.18 -12.34 -15.13
N ILE A 191 -5.90 -12.72 -15.13
CA ILE A 191 -4.86 -12.10 -15.95
C ILE A 191 -5.24 -12.20 -17.44
N SER A 192 -5.70 -13.37 -17.91
CA SER A 192 -6.16 -13.58 -19.28
C SER A 192 -7.34 -12.68 -19.67
N CYS A 193 -8.28 -12.45 -18.76
CA CYS A 193 -9.39 -11.54 -19.00
C CYS A 193 -8.94 -10.06 -19.05
N LEU A 194 -7.99 -9.68 -18.20
CA LEU A 194 -7.43 -8.33 -18.17
C LEU A 194 -6.56 -8.03 -19.40
N LEU A 195 -5.79 -9.02 -19.87
CA LEU A 195 -4.95 -8.92 -21.08
C LEU A 195 -5.74 -8.56 -22.34
N LYS A 196 -7.06 -8.84 -22.37
CA LYS A 196 -7.95 -8.46 -23.47
C LYS A 196 -8.32 -6.97 -23.47
N LYS A 197 -8.03 -6.25 -22.38
CA LYS A 197 -8.47 -4.86 -22.14
C LYS A 197 -7.30 -3.89 -21.98
N MET A 198 -6.14 -4.39 -21.54
CA MET A 198 -4.96 -3.59 -21.24
C MET A 198 -3.69 -4.41 -21.46
N ASN A 199 -2.56 -3.74 -21.58
CA ASN A 199 -1.26 -4.41 -21.62
C ASN A 199 -0.94 -5.03 -20.25
N ILE A 200 -0.28 -6.18 -20.27
CA ILE A 200 0.25 -6.81 -19.05
C ILE A 200 1.74 -7.03 -19.23
N ALA A 201 2.52 -6.57 -18.26
CA ALA A 201 3.96 -6.81 -18.18
C ALA A 201 4.31 -7.55 -16.90
N ILE A 202 5.29 -8.45 -17.00
CA ILE A 202 5.80 -9.25 -15.89
C ILE A 202 7.27 -8.92 -15.72
N VAL A 203 7.68 -8.54 -14.51
CA VAL A 203 9.05 -8.21 -14.13
C VAL A 203 9.55 -9.26 -13.13
N THR A 204 10.79 -9.70 -13.28
CA THR A 204 11.43 -10.68 -12.38
C THR A 204 12.92 -10.38 -12.26
N ALA A 205 13.49 -10.65 -11.09
CA ALA A 205 14.92 -10.60 -10.83
C ALA A 205 15.69 -11.80 -11.42
N ALA A 206 14.99 -12.85 -11.85
CA ALA A 206 15.62 -14.04 -12.42
C ALA A 206 16.28 -13.75 -13.80
N CYS A 207 17.62 -13.77 -13.85
CA CYS A 207 18.38 -13.66 -15.09
C CYS A 207 18.77 -15.05 -15.63
N LYS A 208 18.26 -15.41 -16.82
CA LYS A 208 18.47 -16.73 -17.44
C LYS A 208 19.62 -16.78 -18.47
N TYR A 209 20.32 -15.67 -18.70
CA TYR A 209 21.49 -15.67 -19.58
C TYR A 209 22.64 -16.45 -18.93
N LYS A 210 23.04 -17.56 -19.55
CA LYS A 210 24.33 -18.19 -19.28
C LYS A 210 25.36 -17.46 -20.14
N ASN A 211 26.41 -16.91 -19.51
CA ASN A 211 27.62 -16.54 -20.24
C ASN A 211 28.15 -17.83 -20.88
N VAL A 212 28.08 -17.91 -22.21
CA VAL A 212 28.66 -18.99 -23.03
C VAL A 212 30.16 -18.78 -23.13
#